data_AF-A0A914SCM6-F1
#
_entry.id   AF-A0A914SCM6-F1
#
_cell.length_a   1.000
_cell.length_b   1.000
_cell.length_c   1.000
_cell.angle_alpha   90.00
_cell.angle_beta   90.00
_cell.angle_gamma   90.00
#
_symmetry.space_group_name_H-M   'P 1'
#
loop_
_entity.id
_entity.type
_entity.pdbx_description
1 polymer ?
#
loop_
_entity_poly.entity_id
_entity_poly.type
_entity_poly.pdbx_seq_one_letter_code
_entity_poly.pdbx_strand_id
1 'polypeptide(L)' 'MCTSATIFGGARLGLKYGQQLVEKNLPWNQAINGRFLITLDWENLFERRIKDIQEECSIIPFSKWTGSR' A
#
# COMPACT_ATOMS: atom_id res chain seq x y z
N MET A 1 -2.82 -5.07 6.77
CA MET A 1 -1.66 -5.90 7.14
C MET A 1 -0.31 -5.29 6.75
N CYS A 2 -0.21 -4.49 5.68
CA CYS A 2 1.07 -3.87 5.31
C CYS A 2 1.41 -2.62 6.15
N THR A 3 0.41 -1.89 6.63
CA THR A 3 0.59 -0.66 7.43
C THR A 3 1.21 -0.92 8.79
N SER A 4 0.87 -2.04 9.45
CA SER A 4 1.48 -2.45 10.71
C SER A 4 2.95 -2.81 10.54
N ALA A 5 3.30 -3.57 9.49
CA ALA A 5 4.70 -3.85 9.17
C ALA A 5 5.50 -2.56 8.90
N THR A 6 4.89 -1.55 8.29
CA THR A 6 5.52 -0.24 8.09
C THR A 6 5.67 0.55 9.39
N ILE A 7 4.73 0.45 10.33
CA ILE A 7 4.86 1.05 11.67
C ILE A 7 6.03 0.41 12.43
N PHE A 8 6.11 -0.93 12.44
CA PHE A 8 7.20 -1.65 13.12
C PHE A 8 8.56 -1.49 12.42
N GLY A 9 8.58 -1.49 11.08
CA GLY A 9 9.79 -1.22 10.28
C GLY A 9 10.25 0.22 10.39
N GLY A 10 9.32 1.18 10.42
CA GLY A 10 9.57 2.61 10.64
C GLY A 10 10.10 2.91 12.03
N ALA A 11 9.57 2.24 13.06
CA ALA A 11 10.10 2.33 14.42
C ALA A 11 11.57 1.89 14.49
N ARG A 12 11.98 0.94 13.65
CA ARG A 12 13.37 0.44 13.58
C ARG A 12 14.29 1.31 12.71
N LEU A 13 13.74 2.18 11.88
CA LEU A 13 14.47 3.07 10.96
C LEU A 13 14.96 4.39 11.63
N GLY A 14 14.62 4.61 12.91
CA GLY A 14 14.97 5.84 13.63
C GLY A 14 14.19 7.07 13.13
N LEU A 15 14.35 8.22 13.81
CA LEU A 15 13.50 9.41 13.59
C LEU A 15 13.53 9.94 12.15
N LYS A 16 14.71 10.02 11.53
CA LYS A 16 14.89 10.63 10.20
C LYS A 16 14.31 9.80 9.06
N TYR A 17 14.46 8.48 9.11
CA TYR A 17 13.97 7.58 8.06
C TYR A 17 12.55 7.07 8.34
N GLY A 18 12.13 7.02 9.61
CA GLY A 18 10.75 6.76 10.00
C GLY A 18 9.80 7.86 9.55
N GLN A 19 10.19 9.14 9.67
CA GLN A 19 9.37 10.26 9.21
C GLN A 19 9.20 10.24 7.68
N GLN A 20 10.27 9.95 6.91
CA GLN A 20 10.15 9.78 5.45
C GLN A 20 9.28 8.59 5.07
N LEU A 21 9.33 7.49 5.84
CA LEU A 21 8.49 6.33 5.60
C LEU A 21 7.01 6.67 5.80
N VAL A 22 6.68 7.36 6.89
CA VAL A 22 5.31 7.78 7.23
C VAL A 22 4.77 8.84 6.27
N GLU A 23 5.58 9.84 5.91
CA GLU A 23 5.15 10.98 5.08
C GLU A 23 5.20 10.68 3.57
N LYS A 24 6.12 9.83 3.11
CA LYS A 24 6.35 9.62 1.67
C LYS A 24 6.09 8.20 1.18
N ASN A 25 6.16 7.17 2.02
CA ASN A 25 6.10 5.79 1.53
C ASN A 25 4.90 5.00 2.07
N LEU A 26 4.14 5.57 3.01
CA LEU A 26 2.88 5.01 3.50
C LEU A 26 1.72 5.64 2.74
N PRO A 27 1.02 4.88 1.87
CA PRO A 27 -0.15 5.38 1.18
C PRO A 27 -1.36 5.33 2.13
N TRP A 28 -1.35 6.15 3.20
CA TRP A 28 -2.38 6.18 4.24
C TRP A 28 -3.79 6.35 3.65
N ASN A 29 -3.93 7.28 2.71
CA ASN A 29 -5.21 7.54 2.04
C ASN A 29 -5.72 6.34 1.25
N GLN A 30 -4.83 5.50 0.74
CA GLN A 30 -5.20 4.29 0.00
C GLN A 30 -5.50 3.12 0.95
N ALA A 31 -4.84 3.06 2.10
CA ALA A 31 -5.14 2.08 3.12
C ALA A 31 -6.52 2.30 3.77
N ILE A 32 -7.00 3.55 3.83
CA ILE A 32 -8.32 3.92 4.35
C ILE A 32 -9.42 3.65 3.31
N ASN A 33 -9.17 3.94 2.04
CA ASN A 33 -10.18 3.86 0.97
C ASN A 33 -10.14 2.55 0.16
N GLY A 34 -9.10 1.73 0.33
CA GLY A 34 -8.91 0.48 -0.39
C GLY A 34 -9.73 -0.66 0.20
N ARG A 35 -10.07 -1.66 -0.63
CA ARG A 35 -10.65 -2.91 -0.13
C ARG A 35 -9.68 -3.64 0.81
N PHE A 36 -10.22 -4.33 1.79
CA PHE A 36 -9.43 -5.18 2.68
C PHE A 36 -8.81 -6.34 1.88
N LEU A 37 -7.51 -6.25 1.59
CA LEU A 37 -6.79 -7.26 0.82
C LEU A 37 -6.78 -8.67 1.48
N ILE A 38 -7.05 -8.74 2.78
CA ILE A 38 -7.19 -10.02 3.49
C ILE A 38 -8.47 -10.77 3.13
N THR A 39 -9.50 -10.07 2.66
CA THR A 39 -10.78 -10.69 2.30
C THR A 39 -10.85 -11.08 0.83
N LEU A 40 -9.76 -10.90 0.08
CA LEU A 40 -9.68 -11.34 -1.31
C LEU A 40 -9.36 -12.83 -1.36
N ASP A 41 -10.08 -13.52 -2.22
CA ASP A 41 -9.79 -14.91 -2.56
C ASP A 41 -8.65 -14.97 -3.57
N TRP A 42 -7.42 -14.96 -3.06
CA TRP A 42 -6.22 -14.91 -3.89
C TRP A 42 -6.05 -16.14 -4.77
N GLU A 43 -6.58 -17.30 -4.37
CA GLU A 43 -6.46 -18.54 -5.14
C GLU A 43 -7.12 -18.40 -6.51
N ASN A 44 -8.27 -17.73 -6.57
CA ASN A 44 -9.01 -17.49 -7.81
C ASN A 44 -8.53 -16.27 -8.61
N LEU A 45 -7.54 -15.52 -8.10
CA LEU A 45 -7.05 -14.29 -8.73
C LEU A 45 -5.69 -14.45 -9.43
N PHE A 46 -5.04 -15.62 -9.34
CA PHE A 46 -3.69 -15.85 -9.88
C PHE A 46 -3.56 -15.61 -11.39
N GLU A 47 -4.59 -15.96 -12.17
CA GLU A 47 -4.59 -15.79 -13.62
C GLU A 47 -4.99 -14.38 -14.06
N ARG A 48 -5.53 -13.56 -13.14
CA ARG A 48 -5.93 -12.18 -13.44
C ARG A 48 -4.72 -11.28 -13.45
N ARG A 49 -4.74 -10.27 -14.33
CA ARG A 49 -3.69 -9.26 -14.35
C ARG A 49 -3.76 -8.42 -13.10
N ILE A 50 -2.60 -8.16 -12.52
CA ILE A 50 -2.45 -7.32 -11.32
C ILE A 50 -3.12 -5.96 -11.48
N LYS A 51 -3.05 -5.35 -12.68
CA LYS A 51 -3.69 -4.06 -12.96
C LYS A 51 -5.21 -4.09 -12.73
N ASP A 52 -5.87 -5.17 -13.15
CA ASP A 52 -7.32 -5.32 -13.04
C ASP A 52 -7.73 -5.50 -11.57
N ILE A 53 -6.91 -6.22 -10.78
CA ILE A 53 -7.09 -6.40 -9.33
C ILE A 53 -6.86 -5.08 -8.59
N GLN A 54 -5.86 -4.29 -9.00
CA GLN A 54 -5.54 -2.99 -8.41
C GLN A 54 -6.69 -1.99 -8.61
N GLU A 55 -7.26 -1.92 -9.80
CA GLU A 55 -8.42 -1.06 -10.09
C GLU A 55 -9.64 -1.47 -9.25
N GLU A 56 -9.94 -2.77 -9.15
CA GLU A 56 -11.04 -3.29 -8.32
C GLU A 56 -10.87 -2.97 -6.83
N CYS A 57 -9.62 -2.93 -6.36
CA CYS A 57 -9.29 -2.64 -4.97
C CYS A 57 -9.06 -1.15 -4.68
N SER A 58 -9.29 -0.27 -5.66
CA SER A 58 -8.99 1.17 -5.57
C SER A 58 -7.53 1.46 -5.18
N ILE A 59 -6.61 0.60 -5.65
CA ILE A 59 -5.17 0.69 -5.40
C ILE A 59 -4.51 1.53 -6.49
N ILE A 60 -3.91 2.65 -6.11
CA ILE A 60 -3.08 3.46 -6.99
C ILE A 60 -1.66 2.88 -6.98
N PRO A 61 -1.07 2.57 -8.14
CA PRO A 61 0.31 2.14 -8.23
C PRO A 61 1.28 3.23 -7.75
N PHE A 62 2.36 2.82 -7.08
CA PHE A 62 3.36 3.76 -6.54
C PHE A 62 3.98 4.67 -7.62
N SER A 63 4.17 4.16 -8.84
CA SER A 63 4.68 4.94 -9.98
C SER A 63 3.81 6.13 -10.36
N LYS A 64 2.48 6.04 -10.15
CA LYS A 64 1.54 7.14 -10.37
C LYS A 64 1.47 8.08 -9.17
N TRP A 65 1.76 7.58 -7.96
CA TRP A 65 1.71 8.34 -6.73
C TRP A 65 2.84 9.39 -6.64
N THR A 66 4.05 9.05 -7.12
CA THR A 66 5.19 9.98 -7.13
C THR A 66 5.09 11.09 -8.20
N GLY A 67 4.15 10.99 -9.14
CA GLY A 67 3.92 11.97 -10.21
C GLY A 67 2.87 13.05 -9.90
N SER A 68 2.28 13.05 -8.70
CA SER A 68 1.27 14.03 -8.27
C SER A 68 1.90 15.16 -7.43
N ARG A 69 3.01 15.73 -7.89
CA ARG A 69 3.57 16.98 -7.35
C ARG A 69 3.57 18.06 -8.42
#